data_AF-A0A7G9REE9-F1
#
_entry.id   AF-A0A7G9REE9-F1
#
_cell.length_a   1.000
_cell.length_b   1.000
_cell.length_c   1.000
_cell.angle_alpha   90.00
_cell.angle_beta   90.00
_cell.angle_gamma   90.00
#
_symmetry.space_group_name_H-M   'P 1'
#
loop_
_entity.id
_entity.type
_entity.pdbx_description
1 polymer ?
#
loop_
_entity_poly.entity_id
_entity_poly.type
_entity_poly.pdbx_seq_one_letter_code
_entity_poly.pdbx_strand_id
1 'polypeptide(L)'
;MSSENEGVDMGHPARPRGDVARAKSGRSAAYWGIAFVVLLLVSAGMVSVPGEQDGVPFVRDFYQDHSGVIVTAQVIGLAAAVAFLGFVRRLQHSGWVGAAPWVLVSGAAVAGTAVLTAVPPLLLSQVAGSAGDGTVRSLALASDLTDVALFVAIAVFSGAVTVAVKSTWVRAVSAVVALLSGLRAVLLLAGSAALEVAAPMAFIVLVLCLAWCCWRWRGSASG
;
A
#
# COMPACT_ATOMS: atom_id res chain seq x y z
N MET A 1 -34.17 -61.83 28.03
CA MET A 1 -35.15 -60.89 27.45
C MET A 1 -34.82 -59.54 28.06
N SER A 2 -34.02 -58.76 27.34
CA SER A 2 -34.50 -57.56 26.62
C SER A 2 -34.59 -56.39 27.59
N SER A 3 -34.09 -55.20 27.35
CA SER A 3 -33.41 -54.58 26.22
C SER A 3 -33.06 -53.17 26.71
N GLU A 4 -32.06 -52.54 26.08
CA GLU A 4 -31.96 -51.09 25.84
C GLU A 4 -32.45 -50.09 26.91
N ASN A 5 -31.56 -49.22 27.39
CA ASN A 5 -31.39 -47.96 26.69
C ASN A 5 -30.10 -47.25 27.14
N GLU A 6 -29.05 -47.40 26.34
CA GLU A 6 -27.87 -46.55 26.32
C GLU A 6 -28.27 -45.14 25.90
N GLY A 7 -28.50 -44.27 26.87
CA GLY A 7 -28.51 -42.82 26.66
C GLY A 7 -27.08 -42.28 26.58
N VAL A 8 -26.30 -42.76 25.61
CA VAL A 8 -25.00 -42.14 25.28
C VAL A 8 -25.31 -40.84 24.54
N ASP A 9 -25.25 -39.74 25.28
CA ASP A 9 -25.19 -38.39 24.71
C ASP A 9 -23.88 -38.25 23.94
N MET A 10 -23.91 -38.70 22.69
CA MET A 10 -22.84 -38.57 21.72
C MET A 10 -22.65 -37.09 21.45
N GLY A 11 -21.64 -36.53 22.13
CA GLY A 11 -21.18 -35.16 21.99
C GLY A 11 -21.21 -34.70 20.54
N HIS A 12 -22.05 -33.71 20.29
CA HIS A 12 -22.11 -33.03 19.01
C HIS A 12 -20.76 -32.35 18.73
N PRO A 13 -19.95 -32.78 17.74
CA PRO A 13 -18.81 -32.01 17.30
C PRO A 13 -19.31 -30.83 16.48
N ALA A 14 -19.86 -29.82 17.15
CA ALA A 14 -20.04 -28.51 16.53
C ALA A 14 -18.66 -27.88 16.33
N ARG A 15 -18.08 -28.04 15.13
CA ARG A 15 -17.35 -26.98 14.39
C ARG A 15 -16.74 -27.53 13.09
N PRO A 16 -17.16 -26.98 11.93
CA PRO A 16 -16.14 -26.44 11.01
C PRO A 16 -16.57 -25.15 10.28
N ARG A 17 -17.63 -24.44 10.72
CA ARG A 17 -18.04 -23.19 10.04
C ARG A 17 -17.01 -22.05 10.20
N GLY A 18 -16.25 -22.04 11.30
CA GLY A 18 -15.22 -21.02 11.55
C GLY A 18 -13.99 -21.16 10.66
N ASP A 19 -13.59 -22.39 10.33
CA ASP A 19 -12.32 -22.66 9.63
C ASP A 19 -12.39 -22.31 8.15
N VAL A 20 -13.54 -22.53 7.52
CA VAL A 20 -13.78 -22.20 6.10
C VAL A 20 -13.88 -20.68 5.90
N ALA A 21 -14.56 -19.95 6.79
CA ALA A 21 -14.65 -18.48 6.73
C ALA A 21 -13.28 -17.82 6.94
N ARG A 22 -12.49 -18.36 7.88
CA ARG A 22 -11.12 -17.90 8.18
C ARG A 22 -10.11 -18.29 7.08
N ALA A 23 -10.39 -19.34 6.29
CA ALA A 23 -9.58 -19.76 5.14
C ALA A 23 -9.82 -18.91 3.88
N LYS A 24 -11.05 -18.40 3.70
CA LYS A 24 -11.36 -17.45 2.63
C LYS A 24 -10.72 -16.08 2.91
N SER A 25 -10.76 -15.59 4.15
CA SER A 25 -10.26 -14.25 4.50
C SER A 25 -8.76 -14.07 4.27
N GLY A 26 -7.93 -15.09 4.51
CA GLY A 26 -6.47 -15.04 4.29
C GLY A 26 -6.06 -15.02 2.81
N ARG A 27 -6.73 -15.81 1.96
CA ARG A 27 -6.52 -15.79 0.50
C ARG A 27 -6.93 -14.47 -0.11
N SER A 28 -8.05 -13.92 0.34
CA SER A 28 -8.48 -12.59 -0.08
C SER A 28 -7.46 -11.52 0.31
N ALA A 29 -6.88 -11.57 1.53
CA ALA A 29 -5.87 -10.60 1.96
C ALA A 29 -4.63 -10.58 1.06
N ALA A 30 -4.05 -11.76 0.77
CA ALA A 30 -2.89 -11.87 -0.12
C ALA A 30 -3.20 -11.39 -1.54
N TYR A 31 -4.40 -11.71 -2.05
CA TYR A 31 -4.85 -11.24 -3.36
C TYR A 31 -4.96 -9.71 -3.41
N TRP A 32 -5.51 -9.07 -2.38
CA TRP A 32 -5.60 -7.60 -2.30
C TRP A 32 -4.22 -6.94 -2.24
N GLY A 33 -3.26 -7.53 -1.51
CA GLY A 33 -1.89 -7.02 -1.45
C GLY A 33 -1.16 -7.15 -2.79
N ILE A 34 -1.31 -8.28 -3.48
CA ILE A 34 -0.74 -8.47 -4.83
C ILE A 34 -1.41 -7.53 -5.83
N ALA A 35 -2.74 -7.42 -5.81
CA ALA A 35 -3.48 -6.51 -6.67
C ALA A 35 -3.03 -5.06 -6.48
N PHE A 36 -2.82 -4.63 -5.23
CA PHE A 36 -2.24 -3.32 -4.91
C PHE A 36 -0.86 -3.11 -5.57
N VAL A 37 0.05 -4.07 -5.38
CA VAL A 37 1.42 -3.96 -5.93
C VAL A 37 1.40 -3.97 -7.45
N VAL A 38 0.59 -4.83 -8.07
CA VAL A 38 0.43 -4.86 -9.52
C VAL A 38 -0.15 -3.54 -10.03
N LEU A 39 -1.20 -3.00 -9.40
CA LEU A 39 -1.74 -1.69 -9.78
C LEU A 39 -0.69 -0.59 -9.63
N LEU A 40 0.11 -0.58 -8.56
CA LEU A 40 1.18 0.40 -8.40
C LEU A 40 2.27 0.27 -9.47
N LEU A 41 2.70 -0.94 -9.79
CA LEU A 41 3.71 -1.18 -10.83
C LEU A 41 3.18 -0.82 -12.22
N VAL A 42 1.90 -1.10 -12.51
CA VAL A 42 1.25 -0.67 -13.74
C VAL A 42 1.16 0.86 -13.78
N SER A 43 0.78 1.52 -12.68
CA SER A 43 0.75 2.98 -12.60
C SER A 43 2.13 3.60 -12.84
N ALA A 44 3.18 3.03 -12.24
CA ALA A 44 4.55 3.48 -12.42
C ALA A 44 5.06 3.21 -13.85
N GLY A 45 4.70 2.08 -14.44
CA GLY A 45 5.07 1.71 -15.81
C GLY A 45 4.31 2.49 -16.89
N MET A 46 3.08 2.94 -16.62
CA MET A 46 2.35 3.88 -17.50
C MET A 46 2.99 5.27 -17.51
N VAL A 47 3.72 5.63 -16.46
CA VAL A 47 4.61 6.79 -16.39
C VAL A 47 6.02 6.40 -16.88
N SER A 48 6.11 5.61 -17.95
CA SER A 48 7.35 5.49 -18.74
C SER A 48 7.54 6.78 -19.54
N VAL A 49 7.94 7.81 -18.81
CA VAL A 49 8.37 9.12 -19.30
C VAL A 49 9.56 8.90 -20.25
N PRO A 50 9.56 9.49 -21.46
CA PRO A 50 10.73 9.52 -22.33
C PRO A 50 11.95 10.05 -21.55
N GLY A 51 13.07 9.34 -21.60
CA GLY A 51 14.25 9.62 -20.77
C GLY A 51 14.98 10.91 -21.14
N GLU A 52 15.90 11.33 -20.26
CA GLU A 52 16.77 12.53 -20.34
C GLU A 52 17.55 12.76 -21.66
N GLN A 53 17.46 11.85 -22.63
CA GLN A 53 18.17 11.94 -23.91
C GLN A 53 17.32 12.55 -25.04
N ASP A 54 16.02 12.76 -24.83
CA ASP A 54 15.12 13.27 -25.85
C ASP A 54 14.88 14.79 -25.72
N GLY A 55 14.96 15.49 -26.86
CA GLY A 55 14.96 16.96 -26.90
C GLY A 55 13.69 17.62 -26.35
N VAL A 56 13.89 18.76 -25.68
CA VAL A 56 12.86 19.63 -25.05
C VAL A 56 11.56 19.87 -25.85
N PRO A 57 11.55 19.92 -27.21
CA PRO A 57 10.31 20.03 -27.97
C PRO A 57 9.38 18.80 -27.91
N PHE A 58 9.94 17.58 -27.80
CA PHE A 58 9.18 16.32 -27.82
C PHE A 58 8.42 16.06 -26.52
N VAL A 59 8.98 16.49 -25.39
CA VAL A 59 8.33 16.41 -24.07
C VAL A 59 7.10 17.33 -23.99
N ARG A 60 7.14 18.48 -24.68
CA ARG A 60 6.05 19.46 -24.66
C ARG A 60 4.84 18.99 -25.48
N ASP A 61 5.07 18.37 -26.65
CA ASP A 61 4.00 17.77 -27.47
C ASP A 61 3.43 16.50 -26.80
N PHE A 62 4.26 15.66 -26.18
CA PHE A 62 3.78 14.50 -25.43
C PHE A 62 2.88 14.92 -24.26
N TYR A 63 3.21 15.96 -23.49
CA TYR A 63 2.37 16.39 -22.37
C TYR A 63 1.08 17.14 -22.79
N GLN A 64 1.05 17.82 -23.93
CA GLN A 64 -0.19 18.44 -24.44
C GLN A 64 -1.20 17.38 -24.95
N ASP A 65 -0.73 16.24 -25.47
CA ASP A 65 -1.59 15.15 -25.92
C ASP A 65 -1.94 14.10 -24.83
N HIS A 66 -1.16 14.00 -23.74
CA HIS A 66 -1.27 12.88 -22.79
C HIS A 66 -1.87 13.25 -21.40
N SER A 67 -2.71 14.27 -21.31
CA SER A 67 -3.53 14.54 -20.10
C SER A 67 -4.31 13.31 -19.64
N GLY A 68 -4.74 12.47 -20.59
CA GLY A 68 -5.36 11.17 -20.33
C GLY A 68 -4.46 10.16 -19.60
N VAL A 69 -3.14 10.18 -19.81
CA VAL A 69 -2.19 9.31 -19.10
C VAL A 69 -2.07 9.71 -17.63
N ILE A 70 -1.99 11.02 -17.36
CA ILE A 70 -1.96 11.53 -15.98
C ILE A 70 -3.23 11.12 -15.26
N VAL A 71 -4.41 11.37 -15.85
CA VAL A 71 -5.69 10.99 -15.25
C VAL A 71 -5.77 9.46 -15.03
N THR A 72 -5.33 8.67 -16.01
CA THR A 72 -5.34 7.20 -15.89
C THR A 72 -4.41 6.72 -14.78
N ALA A 73 -3.21 7.27 -14.67
CA ALA A 73 -2.27 6.97 -13.59
C ALA A 73 -2.88 7.31 -12.22
N GLN A 74 -3.59 8.44 -12.09
CA GLN A 74 -4.24 8.80 -10.83
C GLN A 74 -5.43 7.89 -10.49
N VAL A 75 -6.22 7.47 -11.49
CA VAL A 75 -7.31 6.49 -11.28
C VAL A 75 -6.75 5.15 -10.81
N ILE A 76 -5.64 4.69 -11.40
CA ILE A 76 -4.96 3.46 -10.98
C ILE A 76 -4.38 3.62 -9.58
N GLY A 77 -3.75 4.75 -9.26
CA GLY A 77 -3.26 5.07 -7.92
C GLY A 77 -4.37 5.08 -6.87
N LEU A 78 -5.53 5.62 -7.20
CA LEU A 78 -6.70 5.62 -6.32
C LEU A 78 -7.26 4.21 -6.10
N ALA A 79 -7.36 3.41 -7.16
CA ALA A 79 -7.74 2.01 -7.07
C ALA A 79 -6.72 1.20 -6.24
N ALA A 80 -5.43 1.50 -6.35
CA ALA A 80 -4.38 0.94 -5.51
C ALA A 80 -4.61 1.32 -4.03
N ALA A 81 -4.89 2.58 -3.71
CA ALA A 81 -5.17 3.01 -2.34
C ALA A 81 -6.37 2.25 -1.71
N VAL A 82 -7.43 2.02 -2.50
CA VAL A 82 -8.58 1.20 -2.06
C VAL A 82 -8.16 -0.25 -1.82
N ALA A 83 -7.37 -0.84 -2.72
CA ALA A 83 -6.86 -2.19 -2.56
C ALA A 83 -5.97 -2.33 -1.31
N PHE A 84 -5.12 -1.33 -1.04
CA PHE A 84 -4.29 -1.25 0.15
C PHE A 84 -5.11 -1.18 1.43
N LEU A 85 -6.17 -0.37 1.48
CA LEU A 85 -7.10 -0.34 2.62
C LEU A 85 -7.76 -1.70 2.86
N GLY A 86 -8.16 -2.39 1.79
CA GLY A 86 -8.65 -3.76 1.86
C GLY A 86 -7.63 -4.72 2.46
N PHE A 87 -6.38 -4.63 2.03
CA PHE A 87 -5.26 -5.41 2.55
C PHE A 87 -5.00 -5.14 4.04
N VAL A 88 -4.85 -3.88 4.46
CA VAL A 88 -4.56 -3.51 5.86
C VAL A 88 -5.68 -3.94 6.81
N ARG A 89 -6.95 -3.75 6.40
CA ARG A 89 -8.10 -4.24 7.19
C ARG A 89 -8.02 -5.74 7.43
N ARG A 90 -7.61 -6.52 6.43
CA ARG A 90 -7.46 -7.97 6.57
C ARG A 90 -6.22 -8.34 7.38
N LEU A 91 -5.13 -7.57 7.24
CA LEU A 91 -3.89 -7.75 8.00
C LEU A 91 -4.15 -7.65 9.51
N GLN A 92 -4.95 -6.67 9.94
CA GLN A 92 -5.33 -6.49 11.36
C GLN A 92 -6.06 -7.70 11.97
N HIS A 93 -6.78 -8.47 11.16
CA HIS A 93 -7.50 -9.66 11.62
C HIS A 93 -6.64 -10.93 11.60
N SER A 94 -5.38 -10.82 11.20
CA SER A 94 -4.48 -11.96 11.05
C SER A 94 -3.73 -12.20 12.37
N GLY A 95 -3.90 -13.37 13.01
CA GLY A 95 -3.39 -13.63 14.37
C GLY A 95 -1.86 -13.56 14.59
N TRP A 96 -1.08 -13.40 13.52
CA TRP A 96 0.38 -13.20 13.56
C TRP A 96 0.80 -11.71 13.66
N VAL A 97 -0.09 -10.80 13.26
CA VAL A 97 -0.01 -9.36 13.51
C VAL A 97 -0.94 -9.13 14.68
N GLY A 98 -0.42 -8.73 15.84
CA GLY A 98 -1.25 -8.46 17.02
C GLY A 98 -2.42 -7.55 16.66
N ALA A 99 -3.54 -7.64 17.40
CA ALA A 99 -4.70 -6.80 17.20
C ALA A 99 -4.38 -5.34 17.59
N ALA A 100 -3.62 -4.65 16.73
CA ALA A 100 -3.11 -3.32 16.94
C ALA A 100 -3.94 -2.35 16.08
N PRO A 101 -4.87 -1.58 16.68
CA PRO A 101 -5.68 -0.61 15.93
C PRO A 101 -4.81 0.42 15.21
N TRP A 102 -3.61 0.69 15.73
CA TRP A 102 -2.62 1.57 15.13
C TRP A 102 -2.18 1.16 13.73
N VAL A 103 -2.14 -0.14 13.38
CA VAL A 103 -1.79 -0.59 12.02
C VAL A 103 -2.87 -0.18 11.02
N LEU A 104 -4.14 -0.23 11.43
CA LEU A 104 -5.25 0.23 10.59
C LEU A 104 -5.25 1.74 10.44
N VAL A 105 -5.09 2.48 11.54
CA VAL A 105 -5.09 3.95 11.53
C VAL A 105 -3.94 4.48 10.67
N SER A 106 -2.73 3.96 10.85
CA SER A 106 -1.56 4.34 10.05
C SER A 106 -1.68 3.91 8.59
N GLY A 107 -2.22 2.72 8.31
CA GLY A 107 -2.49 2.29 6.93
C GLY A 107 -3.57 3.14 6.26
N ALA A 108 -4.58 3.58 7.00
CA ALA A 108 -5.57 4.52 6.50
C ALA A 108 -4.97 5.90 6.23
N ALA A 109 -4.03 6.36 7.06
CA ALA A 109 -3.27 7.58 6.80
C ALA A 109 -2.40 7.46 5.53
N VAL A 110 -1.76 6.32 5.28
CA VAL A 110 -1.02 6.06 4.02
C VAL A 110 -1.96 6.14 2.82
N ALA A 111 -3.13 5.49 2.89
CA ALA A 111 -4.10 5.57 1.81
C ALA A 111 -4.60 7.01 1.59
N GLY A 112 -4.93 7.73 2.67
CA GLY A 112 -5.39 9.12 2.58
C GLY A 112 -4.34 10.07 1.99
N THR A 113 -3.08 9.93 2.40
CA THR A 113 -1.97 10.70 1.83
C THR A 113 -1.71 10.33 0.37
N ALA A 114 -1.82 9.05 -0.01
CA ALA A 114 -1.72 8.63 -1.40
C ALA A 114 -2.87 9.16 -2.29
N VAL A 115 -4.06 9.40 -1.74
CA VAL A 115 -5.13 10.11 -2.46
C VAL A 115 -4.81 11.60 -2.57
N LEU A 116 -4.26 12.20 -1.52
CA LEU A 116 -3.88 13.61 -1.53
C LEU A 116 -2.78 13.91 -2.55
N THR A 117 -1.80 13.01 -2.73
CA THR A 117 -0.76 13.17 -3.76
C THR A 117 -1.31 13.15 -5.18
N ALA A 118 -2.53 12.63 -5.41
CA ALA A 118 -3.19 12.68 -6.70
C ALA A 118 -3.78 14.07 -7.03
N VAL A 119 -4.01 14.92 -6.03
CA VAL A 119 -4.70 16.20 -6.19
C VAL A 119 -3.88 17.22 -7.00
N PRO A 120 -2.59 17.49 -6.68
CA PRO A 120 -1.82 18.47 -7.43
C PRO A 120 -1.64 18.13 -8.92
N PRO A 121 -1.33 16.87 -9.31
CA PRO A 121 -1.25 16.49 -10.73
C PRO A 121 -2.59 16.63 -11.48
N LEU A 122 -3.71 16.28 -10.83
CA LEU A 122 -5.04 16.45 -11.44
C LEU A 122 -5.37 17.93 -11.66
N LEU A 123 -5.11 18.78 -10.68
CA LEU A 123 -5.31 20.22 -10.83
C LEU A 123 -4.38 20.80 -11.90
N LEU A 124 -3.09 20.42 -11.90
CA LEU A 124 -2.14 20.81 -12.95
C LEU A 124 -2.63 20.43 -14.33
N SER A 125 -3.15 19.21 -14.51
CA SER A 125 -3.67 18.77 -15.82
C SER A 125 -4.85 19.61 -16.34
N GLN A 126 -5.64 20.22 -15.44
CA GLN A 126 -6.76 21.08 -15.81
C GLN A 126 -6.35 22.53 -16.05
N VAL A 127 -5.37 23.03 -15.29
CA VAL A 127 -4.97 24.45 -15.35
C VAL A 127 -3.71 24.69 -16.21
N ALA A 128 -3.05 23.64 -16.70
CA ALA A 128 -1.79 23.73 -17.47
C ALA A 128 -1.87 24.67 -18.68
N GLY A 129 -3.05 24.81 -19.31
CA GLY A 129 -3.23 25.69 -20.48
C GLY A 129 -3.53 27.16 -20.14
N SER A 130 -3.87 27.49 -18.89
CA SER A 130 -4.43 28.81 -18.53
C SER A 130 -3.88 29.40 -17.22
N ALA A 131 -3.02 28.68 -16.49
CA ALA A 131 -2.47 29.12 -15.21
C ALA A 131 -1.29 30.07 -15.39
N GLY A 132 -1.21 31.07 -14.52
CA GLY A 132 0.01 31.88 -14.35
C GLY A 132 1.07 31.16 -13.51
N ASP A 133 2.33 31.57 -13.65
CA ASP A 133 3.52 30.96 -13.01
C ASP A 133 3.38 30.77 -11.49
N GLY A 134 2.69 31.70 -10.81
CA GLY A 134 2.44 31.61 -9.36
C GLY A 134 1.58 30.42 -8.94
N THR A 135 0.58 30.05 -9.76
CA THR A 135 -0.27 28.87 -9.51
C THR A 135 0.48 27.58 -9.78
N VAL A 136 1.31 27.54 -10.82
CA VAL A 136 2.17 26.38 -11.09
C VAL A 136 3.14 26.15 -9.93
N ARG A 137 3.75 27.23 -9.40
CA ARG A 137 4.66 27.14 -8.26
C ARG A 137 3.98 26.67 -6.97
N SER A 138 2.75 27.13 -6.68
CA SER A 138 2.03 26.69 -5.48
C SER A 138 1.59 25.23 -5.57
N LEU A 139 1.18 24.75 -6.76
CA LEU A 139 0.85 23.34 -6.97
C LEU A 139 2.08 22.44 -6.88
N ALA A 140 3.24 22.90 -7.35
CA ALA A 140 4.51 22.18 -7.15
C ALA A 140 4.86 22.04 -5.66
N LEU A 141 4.77 23.13 -4.89
CA LEU A 141 4.98 23.09 -3.44
C LEU A 141 3.96 22.19 -2.72
N ALA A 142 2.70 22.20 -3.15
CA ALA A 142 1.68 21.31 -2.62
C ALA A 142 2.02 19.83 -2.91
N SER A 143 2.51 19.52 -4.11
CA SER A 143 2.97 18.18 -4.50
C SER A 143 4.10 17.70 -3.59
N ASP A 144 5.14 18.52 -3.40
CA ASP A 144 6.27 18.19 -2.54
C ASP A 144 5.82 17.91 -1.10
N LEU A 145 4.90 18.73 -0.57
CA LEU A 145 4.35 18.53 0.77
C LEU A 145 3.51 17.26 0.90
N THR A 146 2.70 16.94 -0.11
CA THR A 146 1.92 15.69 -0.11
C THR A 146 2.81 14.46 -0.20
N ASP A 147 3.92 14.53 -0.94
CA ASP A 147 4.89 13.43 -1.02
C ASP A 147 5.61 13.23 0.30
N VAL A 148 6.04 14.31 0.96
CA VAL A 148 6.59 14.25 2.32
C VAL A 148 5.60 13.59 3.28
N ALA A 149 4.33 14.03 3.25
CA ALA A 149 3.28 13.47 4.10
C ALA A 149 3.06 11.97 3.85
N LEU A 150 3.10 11.54 2.58
CA LEU A 150 3.00 10.13 2.20
C LEU A 150 4.17 9.31 2.77
N PHE A 151 5.41 9.78 2.62
CA PHE A 151 6.57 9.06 3.17
C PHE A 151 6.56 9.00 4.70
N VAL A 152 6.12 10.06 5.37
CA VAL A 152 5.92 10.05 6.83
C VAL A 152 4.84 9.03 7.21
N ALA A 153 3.72 8.99 6.50
CA ALA A 153 2.66 8.01 6.75
C ALA A 153 3.17 6.58 6.56
N ILE A 154 3.96 6.31 5.51
CA ILE A 154 4.59 5.01 5.26
C ILE A 154 5.54 4.64 6.40
N ALA A 155 6.36 5.58 6.87
CA ALA A 155 7.28 5.36 7.98
C ALA A 155 6.54 4.98 9.27
N VAL A 156 5.46 5.70 9.60
CA VAL A 156 4.61 5.43 10.77
C VAL A 156 3.92 4.07 10.63
N PHE A 157 3.36 3.75 9.45
CA PHE A 157 2.73 2.45 9.20
C PHE A 157 3.74 1.31 9.36
N SER A 158 4.91 1.44 8.76
CA SER A 158 5.96 0.43 8.85
C SER A 158 6.48 0.27 10.29
N GLY A 159 6.58 1.36 11.04
CA GLY A 159 6.87 1.35 12.48
C GLY A 159 5.78 0.61 13.28
N ALA A 160 4.50 0.88 13.01
CA ALA A 160 3.39 0.18 13.65
C ALA A 160 3.41 -1.34 13.34
N VAL A 161 3.72 -1.72 12.10
CA VAL A 161 3.92 -3.12 11.70
C VAL A 161 5.09 -3.75 12.48
N THR A 162 6.21 -3.04 12.63
CA THR A 162 7.39 -3.50 13.37
C THR A 162 7.05 -3.90 14.81
N VAL A 163 6.20 -3.12 15.48
CA VAL A 163 5.79 -3.40 16.86
C VAL A 163 4.72 -4.51 16.92
N ALA A 164 3.86 -4.62 15.90
CA ALA A 164 2.72 -5.53 15.91
C ALA A 164 3.05 -6.97 15.45
N VAL A 165 4.08 -7.18 14.63
CA VAL A 165 4.41 -8.50 14.08
C VAL A 165 5.18 -9.37 15.07
N LYS A 166 4.85 -10.66 15.13
CA LYS A 166 5.59 -11.64 15.94
C LYS A 166 6.87 -12.16 15.28
N SER A 167 6.97 -12.07 13.96
CA SER A 167 8.12 -12.60 13.21
C SER A 167 9.29 -11.62 13.20
N THR A 168 10.45 -12.04 13.70
CA THR A 168 11.67 -11.22 13.77
C THR A 168 12.16 -10.75 12.39
N TRP A 169 12.00 -11.58 11.36
CA TRP A 169 12.39 -11.23 9.99
C TRP A 169 11.52 -10.12 9.40
N VAL A 170 10.20 -10.25 9.51
CA VAL A 170 9.26 -9.21 9.04
C VAL A 170 9.46 -7.91 9.83
N ARG A 171 9.74 -8.02 11.12
CA ARG A 171 10.10 -6.89 11.98
C ARG A 171 11.35 -6.16 11.49
N ALA A 172 12.39 -6.89 11.11
CA ALA A 172 13.62 -6.29 10.58
C ALA A 172 13.36 -5.55 9.26
N VAL A 173 12.63 -6.20 8.33
CA VAL A 173 12.25 -5.58 7.04
C VAL A 173 11.42 -4.31 7.27
N SER A 174 10.40 -4.36 8.13
CA SER A 174 9.56 -3.20 8.43
C SER A 174 10.34 -2.08 9.13
N ALA A 175 11.31 -2.41 9.99
CA ALA A 175 12.17 -1.40 10.60
C ALA A 175 13.03 -0.68 9.54
N VAL A 176 13.63 -1.43 8.60
CA VAL A 176 14.40 -0.86 7.49
C VAL A 176 13.53 0.04 6.62
N VAL A 177 12.32 -0.40 6.24
CA VAL A 177 11.40 0.43 5.45
C VAL A 177 10.97 1.70 6.19
N ALA A 178 10.74 1.61 7.51
CA ALA A 178 10.41 2.78 8.32
C ALA A 178 11.54 3.80 8.31
N LEU A 179 12.79 3.34 8.46
CA LEU A 179 13.97 4.19 8.41
C LEU A 179 14.19 4.81 7.04
N LEU A 180 14.11 4.03 5.96
CA LEU A 180 14.29 4.53 4.60
C LEU A 180 13.22 5.57 4.22
N SER A 181 11.96 5.32 4.60
CA SER A 181 10.85 6.24 4.32
C SER A 181 10.95 7.52 5.15
N GLY A 182 11.32 7.40 6.43
CA GLY A 182 11.56 8.56 7.29
C GLY A 182 12.74 9.40 6.79
N LEU A 183 13.84 8.77 6.39
CA LEU A 183 14.99 9.45 5.81
C LEU A 183 14.61 10.13 4.49
N ARG A 184 13.81 9.48 3.64
CA ARG A 184 13.32 10.08 2.40
C ARG A 184 12.47 11.33 2.65
N ALA A 185 11.58 11.30 3.65
CA ALA A 185 10.79 12.48 4.01
C ALA A 185 11.67 13.67 4.43
N VAL A 186 12.74 13.42 5.20
CA VAL A 186 13.72 14.45 5.58
C VAL A 186 14.51 14.95 4.37
N LEU A 187 14.94 14.05 3.49
CA LEU A 187 15.69 14.40 2.27
C LEU A 187 14.86 15.21 1.29
N LEU A 188 13.55 14.94 1.18
CA LEU A 188 12.62 15.74 0.38
C LEU A 188 12.54 17.18 0.90
N LEU A 189 12.44 17.37 2.22
CA LEU A 189 12.47 18.70 2.83
C LEU A 189 13.82 19.42 2.62
N ALA A 190 14.90 18.67 2.47
CA ALA A 190 16.23 19.18 2.14
C ALA A 190 16.45 19.38 0.62
N GLY A 191 15.47 19.07 -0.23
CA GLY A 191 15.57 19.18 -1.69
C GLY A 191 16.49 18.14 -2.35
N SER A 192 16.77 17.01 -1.69
CA SER A 192 17.65 15.96 -2.22
C SER A 192 16.88 14.87 -2.97
N ALA A 193 17.40 14.45 -4.12
CA ALA A 193 16.90 13.29 -4.89
C ALA A 193 17.36 11.93 -4.32
N ALA A 194 18.17 11.92 -3.26
CA ALA A 194 18.64 10.67 -2.66
C ALA A 194 17.45 9.81 -2.16
N LEU A 195 17.53 8.49 -2.42
CA LEU A 195 16.51 7.49 -2.09
C LEU A 195 15.17 7.63 -2.84
N GLU A 196 15.10 8.41 -3.93
CA GLU A 196 13.87 8.59 -4.71
C GLU A 196 13.25 7.27 -5.19
N VAL A 197 14.08 6.32 -5.62
CA VAL A 197 13.63 4.97 -6.03
C VAL A 197 13.62 4.01 -4.84
N ALA A 198 14.64 4.09 -3.98
CA ALA A 198 14.85 3.10 -2.93
C ALA A 198 13.71 3.07 -1.89
N ALA A 199 13.22 4.23 -1.46
CA ALA A 199 12.19 4.28 -0.42
C ALA A 199 10.82 3.74 -0.88
N PRO A 200 10.28 4.16 -2.05
CA PRO A 200 9.07 3.54 -2.61
C PRO A 200 9.21 2.04 -2.86
N MET A 201 10.35 1.60 -3.42
CA MET A 201 10.59 0.19 -3.71
C MET A 201 10.66 -0.64 -2.43
N ALA A 202 11.29 -0.12 -1.37
CA ALA A 202 11.32 -0.77 -0.07
C ALA A 202 9.90 -0.97 0.49
N PHE A 203 9.03 0.04 0.37
CA PHE A 203 7.63 -0.09 0.79
C PHE A 203 6.87 -1.17 0.00
N ILE A 204 7.06 -1.24 -1.32
CA ILE A 204 6.46 -2.30 -2.15
C ILE A 204 6.94 -3.67 -1.68
N VAL A 205 8.24 -3.83 -1.45
CA VAL A 205 8.83 -5.08 -0.92
C VAL A 205 8.21 -5.45 0.42
N LEU A 206 8.03 -4.49 1.34
CA LEU A 206 7.36 -4.75 2.62
C LEU A 206 5.93 -5.26 2.42
N VAL A 207 5.14 -4.63 1.56
CA VAL A 207 3.76 -5.06 1.30
C VAL A 207 3.72 -6.46 0.68
N LEU A 208 4.64 -6.77 -0.25
CA LEU A 208 4.80 -8.11 -0.80
C LEU A 208 5.20 -9.13 0.27
N CYS A 209 6.15 -8.81 1.14
CA CYS A 209 6.54 -9.67 2.25
C CYS A 209 5.36 -9.95 3.18
N LEU A 210 4.56 -8.94 3.53
CA LEU A 210 3.38 -9.10 4.37
C LEU A 210 2.30 -9.94 3.67
N ALA A 211 2.05 -9.71 2.38
CA ALA A 211 1.11 -10.50 1.58
C ALA A 211 1.56 -11.98 1.49
N TRP A 212 2.84 -12.21 1.24
CA TRP A 212 3.45 -13.54 1.18
C TRP A 212 3.42 -14.25 2.53
N CYS A 213 3.73 -13.56 3.63
CA CYS A 213 3.67 -14.16 4.96
C CYS A 213 2.23 -14.50 5.37
N CYS A 214 1.25 -13.68 5.01
CA CYS A 214 -0.17 -14.01 5.16
C CYS A 214 -0.55 -15.29 4.40
N TRP A 215 0.09 -15.58 3.26
CA TRP A 215 -0.08 -16.82 2.51
C TRP A 215 0.65 -18.00 3.18
N ARG A 216 1.91 -17.82 3.59
CA ARG A 216 2.78 -18.89 4.13
C ARG A 216 2.42 -19.37 5.54
N TRP A 217 2.02 -18.49 6.46
CA TRP A 217 1.73 -18.85 7.86
C TRP A 217 0.52 -19.78 8.05
N ARG A 218 -0.25 -20.06 6.98
CA ARG A 218 -1.39 -21.00 7.03
C ARG A 218 -1.07 -22.39 6.45
N GLY A 219 0.06 -22.56 5.76
CA GLY A 219 0.51 -23.88 5.28
C GLY A 219 1.04 -24.79 6.39
N SER A 220 1.52 -24.21 7.49
CA SER A 220 2.05 -24.93 8.65
C SER A 220 0.98 -25.39 9.66
N ALA A 221 -0.29 -24.99 9.47
CA ALA A 221 -1.40 -25.35 10.35
C ALA A 221 -2.25 -26.53 9.80
N SER A 222 -1.76 -27.18 8.74
CA SER A 222 -2.39 -28.33 8.07
C SER A 222 -1.45 -29.54 7.98
N GLY A 223 -0.40 -29.57 8.81
CA GLY A 223 0.50 -30.72 8.98
C GLY A 223 0.35 -31.29 10.38
#